data_AF-A0A3N5P039-F1
#
_entry.id   AF-A0A3N5P039-F1
#
_cell.length_a   1.000
_cell.length_b   1.000
_cell.length_c   1.000
_cell.angle_alpha   90.00
_cell.angle_beta   90.00
_cell.angle_gamma   90.00
#
_symmetry.space_group_name_H-M   'P 1'
#
loop_
_entity.id
_entity.type
_entity.pdbx_description
1 polymer ?
#
loop_
_entity_poly.entity_id
_entity_poly.type
_entity_poly.pdbx_seq_one_letter_code
_entity_poly.pdbx_strand_id
1 'polypeptide(L)'
;MTDFTPDERRALAPYFSNLDGPVFALTNLPETVKGALFARYSRSAKSLRRLFLDEFLEDMQRGPVAESHVGVERAERLYAKVFADYGDDSVAQLGGVHLACEGVSNILTKVLEWGRLMAYLEQSTRYVPYTDRPGGRWKYDVPAELEGTPLRARYEATLDRAFEIYARWFEPMQEYFRARFPKDSADSDAVYRAAIRAKALDTLRGLLPAAVQSNLGLFGTGQAYEALLLRMRASSLAECQKYAALMLTELRKVIPAFLTRVDQPERGGRWTQYLAETRTATEGIAEHVLAAVEREPRPEVSLTDFDPDGEIKVVAAALYVVSDLPDDQLFDVARRMTADDRASV
;
A
#
# COMPACT_ATOMS: atom_id res chain seq x y z
N MET A 1 -30.35 -11.90 -22.70
CA MET A 1 -30.27 -11.72 -21.23
C MET A 1 -30.77 -13.01 -20.61
N THR A 2 -30.14 -13.51 -19.55
CA THR A 2 -30.58 -14.75 -18.90
C THR A 2 -31.84 -14.45 -18.09
N ASP A 3 -32.95 -15.07 -18.45
CA ASP A 3 -34.19 -14.96 -17.66
C ASP A 3 -34.04 -15.82 -16.41
N PHE A 4 -33.98 -15.17 -15.25
CA PHE A 4 -33.95 -15.84 -13.94
C PHE A 4 -35.37 -15.98 -13.39
N THR A 5 -35.68 -17.14 -12.81
CA THR A 5 -36.95 -17.36 -12.10
C THR A 5 -37.08 -16.43 -10.89
N PRO A 6 -38.31 -16.19 -10.36
CA PRO A 6 -38.48 -15.39 -9.15
C PRO A 6 -37.64 -15.88 -7.96
N ASP A 7 -37.43 -17.18 -7.85
CA ASP A 7 -36.67 -17.81 -6.76
C ASP A 7 -35.16 -17.57 -6.94
N GLU A 8 -34.66 -17.75 -8.16
CA GLU A 8 -33.27 -17.44 -8.50
C GLU A 8 -32.96 -15.95 -8.33
N ARG A 9 -33.89 -15.06 -8.69
CA ARG A 9 -33.75 -13.61 -8.45
C ARG A 9 -33.64 -13.30 -6.96
N ARG A 10 -34.46 -13.96 -6.11
CA ARG A 10 -34.36 -13.81 -4.64
C ARG A 10 -33.02 -14.32 -4.11
N ALA A 11 -32.49 -15.41 -4.65
CA ALA A 11 -31.19 -15.95 -4.26
C ALA A 11 -30.00 -15.08 -4.71
N LEU A 12 -30.11 -14.42 -5.86
CA LEU A 12 -29.06 -13.54 -6.40
C LEU A 12 -29.05 -12.15 -5.78
N ALA A 13 -30.22 -11.60 -5.42
CA ALA A 13 -30.36 -10.21 -4.98
C ALA A 13 -29.38 -9.76 -3.86
N PRO A 14 -28.99 -10.59 -2.88
CA PRO A 14 -28.02 -10.18 -1.86
C PRO A 14 -26.58 -9.97 -2.38
N TYR A 15 -26.23 -10.60 -3.50
CA TYR A 15 -24.84 -10.75 -3.95
C TYR A 15 -24.48 -9.95 -5.21
N PHE A 16 -25.47 -9.35 -5.86
CA PHE A 16 -25.30 -8.64 -7.13
C PHE A 16 -26.06 -7.30 -7.08
N SER A 17 -25.37 -6.21 -7.42
CA SER A 17 -25.97 -4.86 -7.38
C SER A 17 -27.08 -4.63 -8.43
N ASN A 18 -27.10 -5.44 -9.47
CA ASN A 18 -28.08 -5.40 -10.56
C ASN A 18 -28.23 -6.82 -11.12
N LEU A 19 -29.46 -7.24 -11.45
CA LEU A 19 -29.75 -8.56 -12.01
C LEU A 19 -30.07 -8.54 -13.51
N ASP A 20 -30.46 -7.38 -14.03
CA ASP A 20 -31.00 -7.21 -15.37
C ASP A 20 -29.94 -6.65 -16.33
N GLY A 21 -29.21 -5.62 -15.89
CA GLY A 21 -28.21 -4.93 -16.69
C GLY A 21 -26.95 -5.76 -16.99
N PRO A 22 -26.23 -5.44 -18.09
CA PRO A 22 -24.96 -6.09 -18.44
C PRO A 22 -23.81 -5.68 -17.51
N VAL A 23 -23.96 -4.59 -16.75
CA VAL A 23 -22.98 -4.08 -15.79
C VAL A 23 -23.53 -4.18 -14.38
N PHE A 24 -22.75 -4.77 -13.48
CA PHE A 24 -23.14 -5.04 -12.10
C PHE A 24 -21.90 -5.29 -11.23
N ALA A 25 -22.04 -5.08 -9.92
CA ALA A 25 -21.00 -5.34 -8.94
C ALA A 25 -21.36 -6.56 -8.08
N LEU A 26 -20.35 -7.28 -7.59
CA LEU A 26 -20.50 -8.30 -6.56
C LEU A 26 -20.54 -7.63 -5.18
N THR A 27 -21.53 -7.99 -4.37
CA THR A 27 -21.73 -7.49 -3.00
C THR A 27 -21.78 -8.65 -2.03
N ASN A 28 -21.48 -8.44 -0.75
CA ASN A 28 -21.72 -9.41 0.32
C ASN A 28 -21.15 -10.83 0.08
N LEU A 29 -20.07 -10.93 -0.70
CA LEU A 29 -19.35 -12.18 -0.95
C LEU A 29 -17.95 -12.11 -0.32
N PRO A 30 -17.44 -13.21 0.26
CA PRO A 30 -16.04 -13.30 0.65
C PRO A 30 -15.09 -13.07 -0.53
N GLU A 31 -13.93 -12.48 -0.27
CA GLU A 31 -12.92 -12.15 -1.29
C GLU A 31 -12.42 -13.41 -2.03
N THR A 32 -12.25 -14.50 -1.30
CA THR A 32 -11.92 -15.81 -1.88
C THR A 32 -13.00 -16.29 -2.84
N VAL A 33 -14.29 -16.12 -2.52
CA VAL A 33 -15.38 -16.50 -3.43
C VAL A 33 -15.41 -15.62 -4.67
N LYS A 34 -15.21 -14.30 -4.52
CA LYS A 34 -15.16 -13.36 -5.66
C LYS A 34 -14.10 -13.77 -6.68
N GLY A 35 -12.85 -13.96 -6.24
CA GLY A 35 -11.79 -14.33 -7.17
C GLY A 35 -11.99 -15.72 -7.80
N ALA A 36 -12.58 -16.68 -7.09
CA ALA A 36 -12.82 -18.03 -7.58
C ALA A 36 -13.90 -18.01 -8.66
N LEU A 37 -14.95 -17.22 -8.43
CA LEU A 37 -16.02 -17.01 -9.38
C LEU A 37 -15.50 -16.36 -10.67
N PHE A 38 -14.65 -15.34 -10.58
CA PHE A 38 -14.04 -14.70 -11.76
C PHE A 38 -13.02 -15.62 -12.47
N ALA A 39 -12.23 -16.39 -11.73
CA ALA A 39 -11.34 -17.39 -12.32
C ALA A 39 -12.14 -18.43 -13.13
N ARG A 40 -13.27 -18.92 -12.61
CA ARG A 40 -14.19 -19.80 -13.36
C ARG A 40 -14.88 -19.10 -14.51
N TYR A 41 -15.28 -17.85 -14.33
CA TYR A 41 -15.98 -17.07 -15.34
C TYR A 41 -15.14 -16.85 -16.61
N SER A 42 -13.84 -16.58 -16.44
CA SER A 42 -12.91 -16.43 -17.56
C SER A 42 -12.83 -17.65 -18.49
N ARG A 43 -13.29 -18.83 -18.02
CA ARG A 43 -13.23 -20.11 -18.74
C ARG A 43 -14.61 -20.76 -18.92
N SER A 44 -15.69 -19.99 -18.75
CA SER A 44 -17.07 -20.49 -18.84
C SER A 44 -17.86 -19.74 -19.92
N ALA A 45 -18.73 -20.46 -20.62
CA ALA A 45 -19.70 -19.86 -21.54
C ALA A 45 -20.92 -19.27 -20.80
N LYS A 46 -21.07 -19.52 -19.49
CA LYS A 46 -22.18 -19.02 -18.68
C LYS A 46 -21.94 -17.58 -18.23
N SER A 47 -23.02 -16.80 -18.09
CA SER A 47 -22.95 -15.52 -17.38
C SER A 47 -22.52 -15.71 -15.91
N LEU A 48 -21.86 -14.71 -15.31
CA LEU A 48 -21.37 -14.75 -13.92
C LEU A 48 -22.48 -15.11 -12.92
N ARG A 49 -23.69 -14.56 -13.08
CA ARG A 49 -24.84 -14.84 -12.20
C ARG A 49 -25.31 -16.30 -12.29
N ARG A 50 -25.39 -16.86 -13.52
CA ARG A 50 -25.74 -18.26 -13.72
C ARG A 50 -24.66 -19.19 -13.14
N LEU A 51 -23.40 -18.86 -13.37
CA LEU A 51 -22.27 -19.59 -12.81
C LEU A 51 -22.32 -19.61 -11.27
N PHE A 52 -22.62 -18.48 -10.64
CA PHE A 52 -22.81 -18.40 -9.19
C PHE A 52 -23.94 -19.30 -8.70
N LEU A 53 -25.12 -19.24 -9.33
CA LEU A 53 -26.26 -20.12 -8.99
C LEU A 53 -25.90 -21.60 -9.08
N ASP A 54 -25.21 -21.99 -10.16
CA ASP A 54 -24.92 -23.40 -10.45
C ASP A 54 -23.80 -23.97 -9.58
N GLU A 55 -22.78 -23.17 -9.26
CA GLU A 55 -21.53 -23.69 -8.70
C GLU A 55 -21.24 -23.19 -7.28
N PHE A 56 -21.80 -22.06 -6.84
CA PHE A 56 -21.39 -21.38 -5.60
C PHE A 56 -22.53 -21.10 -4.61
N LEU A 57 -23.79 -21.02 -5.05
CA LEU A 57 -24.92 -20.64 -4.18
C LEU A 57 -25.14 -21.63 -3.03
N GLU A 58 -25.09 -22.93 -3.29
CA GLU A 58 -25.28 -23.95 -2.24
C GLU A 58 -24.27 -23.80 -1.11
N ASP A 59 -23.02 -23.51 -1.46
CA ASP A 59 -21.94 -23.36 -0.50
C ASP A 59 -22.08 -22.08 0.33
N MET A 60 -22.70 -21.03 -0.23
CA MET A 60 -23.08 -19.81 0.48
C MET A 60 -24.29 -19.99 1.40
N GLN A 61 -25.19 -20.93 1.10
CA GLN A 61 -26.40 -21.19 1.89
C GLN A 61 -26.17 -22.16 3.08
N ARG A 62 -25.04 -22.89 3.08
CA ARG A 62 -24.70 -23.89 4.12
C ARG A 62 -24.13 -23.32 5.43
N GLY A 63 -24.07 -22.00 5.62
CA GLY A 63 -23.72 -21.42 6.93
C GLY A 63 -23.90 -19.90 6.99
N PRO A 64 -24.16 -19.32 8.18
CA PRO A 64 -24.20 -17.88 8.37
C PRO A 64 -22.83 -17.27 8.06
N VAL A 65 -22.84 -16.02 7.59
CA VAL A 65 -21.73 -15.21 7.07
C VAL A 65 -20.51 -15.08 8.01
N ALA A 66 -20.60 -15.59 9.25
CA ALA A 66 -19.50 -15.62 10.21
C ALA A 66 -18.68 -16.93 10.22
N GLU A 67 -19.17 -18.05 9.68
CA GLU A 67 -18.53 -19.37 9.84
C GLU A 67 -18.73 -20.34 8.65
N SER A 68 -18.91 -19.84 7.42
CA SER A 68 -19.02 -20.72 6.23
C SER A 68 -17.64 -21.25 5.78
N HIS A 69 -16.97 -22.05 6.62
CA HIS A 69 -15.71 -22.73 6.28
C HIS A 69 -15.85 -23.63 5.03
N VAL A 70 -17.04 -24.17 4.75
CA VAL A 70 -17.27 -25.14 3.66
C VAL A 70 -17.17 -24.52 2.26
N GLY A 71 -17.72 -23.32 2.04
CA GLY A 71 -17.61 -22.62 0.75
C GLY A 71 -16.21 -22.06 0.50
N VAL A 72 -15.53 -21.67 1.58
CA VAL A 72 -14.12 -21.28 1.56
C VAL A 72 -13.25 -22.48 1.18
N GLU A 73 -13.45 -23.67 1.75
CA GLU A 73 -12.66 -24.88 1.42
C GLU A 73 -12.79 -25.32 -0.06
N ARG A 74 -13.97 -25.21 -0.67
CA ARG A 74 -14.13 -25.52 -2.10
C ARG A 74 -13.48 -24.46 -2.97
N ALA A 75 -13.65 -23.18 -2.65
CA ALA A 75 -12.96 -22.09 -3.33
C ALA A 75 -11.44 -22.25 -3.18
N GLU A 76 -10.92 -22.55 -2.00
CA GLU A 76 -9.51 -22.83 -1.71
C GLU A 76 -8.97 -24.02 -2.50
N ARG A 77 -9.70 -25.14 -2.59
CA ARG A 77 -9.31 -26.28 -3.42
C ARG A 77 -9.26 -25.93 -4.90
N LEU A 78 -10.22 -25.14 -5.37
CA LEU A 78 -10.24 -24.64 -6.74
C LEU A 78 -9.03 -23.71 -6.99
N TYR A 79 -8.71 -22.82 -6.05
CA TYR A 79 -7.52 -21.96 -6.13
C TYR A 79 -6.23 -22.75 -6.11
N ALA A 80 -6.08 -23.73 -5.20
CA ALA A 80 -4.89 -24.55 -5.11
C ALA A 80 -4.59 -25.21 -6.45
N LYS A 81 -5.63 -25.68 -7.16
CA LYS A 81 -5.49 -26.23 -8.51
C LYS A 81 -5.14 -25.17 -9.56
N VAL A 82 -5.80 -24.01 -9.55
CA VAL A 82 -5.57 -22.93 -10.53
C VAL A 82 -4.15 -22.33 -10.41
N PHE A 83 -3.67 -22.10 -9.19
CA PHE A 83 -2.30 -21.59 -8.93
C PHE A 83 -1.22 -22.64 -9.20
N ALA A 84 -1.44 -23.90 -8.81
CA ALA A 84 -0.44 -24.95 -8.97
C ALA A 84 -0.23 -25.35 -10.45
N ASP A 85 -1.31 -25.41 -11.23
CA ASP A 85 -1.25 -25.99 -12.58
C ASP A 85 -0.92 -24.97 -13.67
N TYR A 86 -1.21 -23.67 -13.49
CA TYR A 86 -1.19 -22.69 -14.60
C TYR A 86 -0.31 -21.45 -14.38
N GLY A 87 0.22 -21.20 -13.18
CA GLY A 87 1.05 -20.01 -12.91
C GLY A 87 0.31 -18.68 -13.14
N ASP A 88 -1.02 -18.69 -13.08
CA ASP A 88 -1.87 -17.53 -13.38
C ASP A 88 -1.94 -16.56 -12.20
N ASP A 89 -0.84 -15.81 -12.01
CA ASP A 89 -0.70 -14.85 -10.91
C ASP A 89 -1.72 -13.69 -10.98
N SER A 90 -2.36 -13.48 -12.13
CA SER A 90 -3.43 -12.47 -12.29
C SER A 90 -4.64 -12.77 -11.40
N VAL A 91 -4.91 -14.05 -11.11
CA VAL A 91 -5.99 -14.46 -10.20
C VAL A 91 -5.76 -13.94 -8.78
N ALA A 92 -4.50 -13.79 -8.36
CA ALA A 92 -4.15 -13.22 -7.04
C ALA A 92 -4.53 -11.73 -6.89
N GLN A 93 -4.88 -11.07 -7.99
CA GLN A 93 -5.33 -9.67 -7.98
C GLN A 93 -6.83 -9.53 -7.67
N LEU A 94 -7.60 -10.62 -7.73
CA LEU A 94 -9.06 -10.58 -7.69
C LEU A 94 -9.66 -10.59 -6.28
N GLY A 95 -8.84 -10.77 -5.25
CA GLY A 95 -9.22 -10.64 -3.85
C GLY A 95 -8.36 -9.59 -3.15
N GLY A 96 -8.99 -8.72 -2.36
CA GLY A 96 -8.29 -7.64 -1.65
C GLY A 96 -8.68 -7.53 -0.19
N VAL A 97 -7.78 -6.98 0.64
CA VAL A 97 -7.98 -6.85 2.09
C VAL A 97 -7.69 -5.43 2.53
N HIS A 98 -8.55 -4.91 3.42
CA HIS A 98 -8.22 -3.74 4.23
C HIS A 98 -7.50 -4.24 5.49
N LEU A 99 -6.26 -3.80 5.70
CA LEU A 99 -5.41 -4.19 6.82
C LEU A 99 -4.97 -2.95 7.60
N ALA A 100 -5.02 -3.01 8.93
CA ALA A 100 -4.48 -1.96 9.78
C ALA A 100 -3.15 -2.44 10.41
N CYS A 101 -2.14 -1.58 10.37
CA CYS A 101 -0.89 -1.76 11.10
C CYS A 101 -0.71 -0.59 12.07
N GLU A 102 -0.83 -0.85 13.36
CA GLU A 102 -0.73 0.17 14.41
C GLU A 102 0.59 0.07 15.17
N GLY A 103 1.13 1.19 15.64
CA GLY A 103 2.38 1.20 16.40
C GLY A 103 3.60 0.84 15.56
N VAL A 104 3.58 1.16 14.26
CA VAL A 104 4.70 0.96 13.33
C VAL A 104 5.62 2.16 13.34
N SER A 105 6.94 1.97 13.33
CA SER A 105 7.87 3.10 13.17
C SER A 105 7.65 3.81 11.83
N ASN A 106 8.03 5.09 11.77
CA ASN A 106 7.98 5.85 10.51
C ASN A 106 8.94 5.28 9.45
N ILE A 107 9.93 4.46 9.82
CA ILE A 107 10.73 3.70 8.84
C ILE A 107 9.87 2.58 8.23
N LEU A 108 9.17 1.83 9.08
CA LEU A 108 8.30 0.74 8.63
C LEU A 108 7.12 1.26 7.79
N THR A 109 6.55 2.43 8.08
CA THR A 109 5.50 3.02 7.23
C THR A 109 6.01 3.19 5.79
N LYS A 110 7.24 3.69 5.57
CA LYS A 110 7.80 3.82 4.22
C LYS A 110 8.06 2.48 3.53
N VAL A 111 8.37 1.43 4.29
CA VAL A 111 8.48 0.07 3.74
C VAL A 111 7.11 -0.45 3.29
N LEU A 112 6.08 -0.24 4.11
CA LEU A 112 4.70 -0.65 3.81
C LEU A 112 4.14 0.09 2.60
N GLU A 113 4.43 1.39 2.47
CA GLU A 113 3.96 2.30 1.42
C GLU A 113 4.70 2.18 0.07
N TRP A 114 5.73 1.33 -0.02
CA TRP A 114 6.55 1.23 -1.23
C TRP A 114 5.79 0.68 -2.46
N GLY A 115 4.76 -0.13 -2.25
CA GLY A 115 4.03 -0.81 -3.33
C GLY A 115 3.09 0.14 -4.08
N ARG A 116 3.32 0.36 -5.38
CA ARG A 116 2.47 1.25 -6.19
C ARG A 116 1.08 0.69 -6.55
N LEU A 117 0.83 -0.60 -6.29
CA LEU A 117 -0.42 -1.31 -6.59
C LEU A 117 -1.25 -1.58 -5.33
N MET A 118 -1.24 -0.64 -4.39
CA MET A 118 -1.98 -0.66 -3.14
C MET A 118 -2.46 0.76 -2.79
N ALA A 119 -3.38 0.87 -1.84
CA ALA A 119 -3.81 2.13 -1.27
C ALA A 119 -3.37 2.22 0.20
N TYR A 120 -3.01 3.43 0.62
CA TYR A 120 -2.40 3.68 1.92
C TYR A 120 -3.06 4.90 2.58
N LEU A 121 -3.18 4.84 3.90
CA LEU A 121 -3.62 5.97 4.70
C LEU A 121 -2.88 5.99 6.03
N GLU A 122 -1.82 6.80 6.10
CA GLU A 122 -1.02 7.00 7.30
C GLU A 122 -1.66 8.04 8.23
N GLN A 123 -1.53 7.83 9.55
CA GLN A 123 -1.80 8.86 10.54
C GLN A 123 -0.94 10.11 10.26
N SER A 124 -1.60 11.25 10.11
CA SER A 124 -0.94 12.47 9.68
C SER A 124 -0.25 13.21 10.83
N THR A 125 1.07 13.35 10.72
CA THR A 125 1.90 14.22 11.58
C THR A 125 1.55 15.71 11.48
N ARG A 126 0.75 16.11 10.47
CA ARG A 126 0.30 17.49 10.27
C ARG A 126 -0.96 17.82 11.07
N TYR A 127 -1.68 16.81 11.55
CA TYR A 127 -2.96 16.99 12.24
C TYR A 127 -3.01 16.34 13.62
N VAL A 128 -2.20 15.29 13.86
CA VAL A 128 -2.15 14.56 15.12
C VAL A 128 -0.87 14.96 15.89
N PRO A 129 -0.98 15.46 17.14
CA PRO A 129 0.19 15.71 17.98
C PRO A 129 0.76 14.41 18.54
N TYR A 130 2.09 14.36 18.64
CA TYR A 130 2.82 13.28 19.33
C TYR A 130 3.23 13.70 20.75
N THR A 131 2.27 14.19 21.52
CA THR A 131 2.49 14.70 22.89
C THR A 131 1.96 13.76 23.98
N ASP A 132 1.26 12.69 23.60
CA ASP A 132 0.72 11.72 24.54
C ASP A 132 1.76 10.65 24.93
N ARG A 133 1.56 10.06 26.10
CA ARG A 133 2.46 9.06 26.68
C ARG A 133 1.70 7.79 27.12
N PRO A 134 1.22 6.98 26.16
CA PRO A 134 0.55 5.73 26.51
C PRO A 134 1.49 4.84 27.34
N GLY A 135 1.00 4.34 28.47
CA GLY A 135 1.83 3.55 29.40
C GLY A 135 3.03 4.32 29.98
N GLY A 136 2.98 5.65 30.00
CA GLY A 136 4.03 6.50 30.56
C GLY A 136 5.25 6.72 29.67
N ARG A 137 5.24 6.21 28.43
CA ARG A 137 6.36 6.32 27.48
C ARG A 137 5.97 7.10 26.24
N TRP A 138 6.95 7.75 25.61
CA TRP A 138 6.77 8.36 24.29
C TRP A 138 6.54 7.30 23.21
N LYS A 139 5.84 7.68 22.15
CA LYS A 139 5.49 6.79 21.02
C LYS A 139 6.62 6.67 20.02
N TYR A 140 7.69 5.97 20.39
CA TYR A 140 8.75 5.59 19.47
C TYR A 140 9.08 4.10 19.59
N ASP A 141 9.52 3.53 18.48
CA ASP A 141 10.04 2.17 18.43
C ASP A 141 11.47 2.12 19.00
N VAL A 142 11.78 1.05 19.74
CA VAL A 142 13.15 0.74 20.15
C VAL A 142 13.57 -0.51 19.37
N PRO A 143 14.50 -0.39 18.40
CA PRO A 143 14.90 -1.50 17.56
C PRO A 143 15.41 -2.69 18.40
N ALA A 144 14.95 -3.89 18.06
CA ALA A 144 15.35 -5.12 18.74
C ALA A 144 16.87 -5.39 18.63
N GLU A 145 17.50 -4.86 17.58
CA GLU A 145 18.93 -4.91 17.32
C GLU A 145 19.76 -4.20 18.40
N LEU A 146 19.14 -3.33 19.21
CA LEU A 146 19.81 -2.67 20.33
C LEU A 146 19.74 -3.48 21.62
N GLU A 147 18.96 -4.57 21.69
CA GLU A 147 18.87 -5.40 22.89
C GLU A 147 20.23 -5.98 23.30
N GLY A 148 20.54 -5.92 24.59
CA GLY A 148 21.84 -6.37 25.13
C GLY A 148 23.02 -5.46 24.78
N THR A 149 22.81 -4.37 24.02
CA THR A 149 23.88 -3.41 23.68
C THR A 149 23.88 -2.21 24.63
N PRO A 150 25.06 -1.58 24.88
CA PRO A 150 25.13 -0.33 25.64
C PRO A 150 24.50 0.86 24.88
N LEU A 151 24.24 0.72 23.58
CA LEU A 151 23.66 1.78 22.76
C LEU A 151 22.17 2.02 23.06
N ARG A 152 21.47 1.01 23.58
CA ARG A 152 20.03 1.12 23.89
C ARG A 152 19.70 2.28 24.81
N ALA A 153 20.39 2.39 25.95
CA ALA A 153 20.15 3.46 26.91
C ALA A 153 20.42 4.85 26.32
N ARG A 154 21.46 4.97 25.49
CA ARG A 154 21.76 6.22 24.78
C ARG A 154 20.67 6.56 23.75
N TYR A 155 20.16 5.56 23.04
CA TYR A 155 19.09 5.71 22.06
C TYR A 155 17.80 6.21 22.72
N GLU A 156 17.32 5.51 23.75
CA GLU A 156 16.11 5.87 24.50
C GLU A 156 16.22 7.28 25.09
N ALA A 157 17.34 7.61 25.76
CA ALA A 157 17.55 8.95 26.31
C ALA A 157 17.56 10.06 25.24
N THR A 158 18.09 9.76 24.04
CA THR A 158 18.10 10.72 22.92
C THR A 158 16.70 10.95 22.37
N LEU A 159 15.92 9.88 22.20
CA LEU A 159 14.54 9.98 21.71
C LEU A 159 13.62 10.63 22.72
N ASP A 160 13.73 10.28 24.00
CA ASP A 160 13.00 10.94 25.09
C ASP A 160 13.23 12.44 25.05
N ARG A 161 14.50 12.85 24.88
CA ARG A 161 14.86 14.26 24.77
C ARG A 161 14.25 14.93 23.53
N ALA A 162 14.25 14.26 22.39
CA ALA A 162 13.64 14.79 21.16
C ALA A 162 12.13 15.03 21.35
N PHE A 163 11.41 14.05 21.91
CA PHE A 163 9.97 14.18 22.18
C PHE A 163 9.66 15.24 23.24
N GLU A 164 10.47 15.36 24.30
CA GLU A 164 10.34 16.45 25.27
C GLU A 164 10.47 17.82 24.63
N ILE A 165 11.45 17.99 23.74
CA ILE A 165 11.66 19.24 23.01
C ILE A 165 10.43 19.50 22.13
N TYR A 166 10.01 18.53 21.32
CA TYR A 166 8.82 18.63 20.48
C TYR A 166 7.58 19.05 21.29
N ALA A 167 7.28 18.35 22.39
CA ALA A 167 6.10 18.61 23.20
C ALA A 167 6.15 19.98 23.89
N ARG A 168 7.32 20.39 24.39
CA ARG A 168 7.51 21.71 25.02
C ARG A 168 7.30 22.85 24.03
N TRP A 169 7.69 22.68 22.76
CA TRP A 169 7.53 23.70 21.73
C TRP A 169 6.13 23.77 21.13
N PHE A 170 5.25 22.82 21.43
CA PHE A 170 3.94 22.72 20.78
C PHE A 170 3.03 23.94 21.02
N GLU A 171 2.84 24.36 22.28
CA GLU A 171 2.04 25.56 22.58
C GLU A 171 2.73 26.87 22.15
N PRO A 172 4.04 27.11 22.44
CA PRO A 172 4.74 28.30 21.94
C PRO A 172 4.65 28.48 20.42
N MET A 173 4.71 27.39 19.66
CA MET A 173 4.57 27.45 18.20
C MET A 173 3.15 27.83 17.77
N GLN A 174 2.13 27.35 18.48
CA GLN A 174 0.76 27.79 18.22
C GLN A 174 0.58 29.28 18.54
N GLU A 175 1.11 29.77 19.66
CA GLU A 175 1.08 31.20 20.01
C GLU A 175 1.77 32.07 18.95
N TYR A 176 2.94 31.66 18.49
CA TYR A 176 3.64 32.32 17.39
C TYR A 176 2.76 32.44 16.13
N PHE A 177 2.10 31.35 15.72
CA PHE A 177 1.23 31.38 14.55
C PHE A 177 -0.06 32.17 14.78
N ARG A 178 -0.63 32.18 16.00
CA ARG A 178 -1.78 33.05 16.34
C ARG A 178 -1.43 34.53 16.21
N ALA A 179 -0.22 34.92 16.62
CA ALA A 179 0.27 36.29 16.48
C ALA A 179 0.58 36.65 15.02
N ARG A 180 1.17 35.72 14.25
CA ARG A 180 1.53 35.93 12.85
C ARG A 180 0.31 35.95 11.91
N PHE A 181 -0.68 35.13 12.20
CA PHE A 181 -1.90 35.00 11.41
C PHE A 181 -3.10 35.22 12.30
N PRO A 182 -3.47 36.47 12.62
CA PRO A 182 -4.67 36.77 13.38
C PRO A 182 -5.93 36.21 12.69
N LYS A 183 -6.94 35.86 13.48
CA LYS A 183 -8.21 35.32 12.99
C LYS A 183 -8.96 36.37 12.16
N ASP A 184 -9.42 36.00 10.96
CA ASP A 184 -10.37 36.80 10.20
C ASP A 184 -11.78 36.72 10.82
N SER A 185 -12.51 37.83 10.80
CA SER A 185 -13.91 37.90 11.21
C SER A 185 -14.84 36.93 10.47
N ALA A 186 -14.51 36.57 9.22
CA ALA A 186 -15.27 35.62 8.41
C ALA A 186 -15.02 34.16 8.80
N ASP A 187 -13.91 33.85 9.47
CA ASP A 187 -13.56 32.49 9.86
C ASP A 187 -14.31 32.05 11.13
N SER A 188 -14.66 30.77 11.19
CA SER A 188 -15.11 30.17 12.47
C SER A 188 -13.92 29.93 13.40
N ASP A 189 -14.16 29.99 14.72
CA ASP A 189 -13.13 29.68 15.72
C ASP A 189 -12.57 28.26 15.60
N ALA A 190 -13.39 27.32 15.14
CA ALA A 190 -12.96 25.93 14.96
C ALA A 190 -11.97 25.80 13.80
N VAL A 191 -12.30 26.38 12.64
CA VAL A 191 -11.44 26.36 11.44
C VAL A 191 -10.12 27.07 11.72
N TYR A 192 -10.18 28.25 12.35
CA TYR A 192 -8.98 29.01 12.71
C TYR A 192 -8.07 28.21 13.67
N ARG A 193 -8.61 27.67 14.76
CA ARG A 193 -7.82 26.85 15.71
C ARG A 193 -7.21 25.62 15.04
N ALA A 194 -7.96 24.94 14.18
CA ALA A 194 -7.45 23.79 13.43
C ALA A 194 -6.30 24.18 12.48
N ALA A 195 -6.43 25.30 11.77
CA ALA A 195 -5.39 25.81 10.88
C ALA A 195 -4.11 26.20 11.63
N ILE A 196 -4.23 26.92 12.75
CA ILE A 196 -3.09 27.27 13.61
C ILE A 196 -2.41 26.01 14.15
N ARG A 197 -3.20 25.05 14.66
CA ARG A 197 -2.68 23.78 15.15
C ARG A 197 -1.94 23.02 14.06
N ALA A 198 -2.52 22.94 12.85
CA ALA A 198 -1.89 22.26 11.73
C ALA A 198 -0.56 22.93 11.31
N LYS A 199 -0.49 24.27 11.29
CA LYS A 199 0.78 24.99 11.03
C LYS A 199 1.83 24.69 12.09
N ALA A 200 1.45 24.65 13.36
CA ALA A 200 2.37 24.32 14.45
C ALA A 200 2.91 22.89 14.32
N LEU A 201 2.02 21.91 14.08
CA LEU A 201 2.40 20.51 13.86
C LEU A 201 3.29 20.32 12.63
N ASP A 202 2.91 20.91 11.49
CA ASP A 202 3.65 20.82 10.22
C ASP A 202 5.06 21.44 10.31
N THR A 203 5.23 22.44 11.18
CA THR A 203 6.53 23.05 11.48
C THR A 203 7.36 22.18 12.43
N LEU A 204 6.74 21.66 13.49
CA LEU A 204 7.44 20.90 14.53
C LEU A 204 7.75 19.46 14.14
N ARG A 205 7.08 18.89 13.13
CA ARG A 205 7.31 17.50 12.70
C ARG A 205 8.75 17.19 12.30
N GLY A 206 9.54 18.20 11.91
CA GLY A 206 10.97 18.04 11.65
C GLY A 206 11.80 17.65 12.88
N LEU A 207 11.24 17.80 14.09
CA LEU A 207 11.84 17.35 15.35
C LEU A 207 11.49 15.90 15.69
N LEU A 208 10.50 15.31 15.03
CA LEU A 208 10.10 13.94 15.28
C LEU A 208 11.15 12.99 14.69
N PRO A 209 11.66 12.04 15.47
CA PRO A 209 12.64 11.07 15.00
C PRO A 209 11.99 10.08 14.04
N ALA A 210 12.80 9.45 13.17
CA ALA A 210 12.33 8.37 12.29
C ALA A 210 11.75 7.17 13.05
N ALA A 211 12.04 7.05 14.35
CA ALA A 211 11.50 6.02 15.23
C ALA A 211 10.07 6.30 15.71
N VAL A 212 9.49 7.47 15.43
CA VAL A 212 8.12 7.79 15.86
C VAL A 212 7.15 6.72 15.38
N GLN A 213 6.29 6.24 16.26
CA GLN A 213 5.29 5.23 15.94
C GLN A 213 4.03 5.88 15.39
N SER A 214 3.54 5.34 14.28
CA SER A 214 2.37 5.77 13.53
C SER A 214 1.39 4.60 13.36
N ASN A 215 0.23 4.89 12.80
CA ASN A 215 -0.75 3.90 12.38
C ASN A 215 -0.96 4.04 10.87
N LEU A 216 -1.01 2.91 10.17
CA LEU A 216 -1.17 2.86 8.72
C LEU A 216 -2.33 1.93 8.36
N GLY A 217 -3.29 2.45 7.61
CA GLY A 217 -4.28 1.65 6.89
C GLY A 217 -3.75 1.27 5.52
N LEU A 218 -3.92 0.01 5.12
CA LEU A 218 -3.56 -0.52 3.81
C LEU A 218 -4.78 -1.13 3.16
N PHE A 219 -4.91 -0.98 1.85
CA PHE A 219 -5.75 -1.84 1.03
C PHE A 219 -4.93 -2.36 -0.15
N GLY A 220 -4.97 -3.66 -0.38
CA GLY A 220 -4.26 -4.26 -1.50
C GLY A 220 -4.78 -5.63 -1.86
N THR A 221 -4.34 -6.13 -3.01
CA THR A 221 -4.70 -7.46 -3.50
C THR A 221 -3.79 -8.54 -2.90
N GLY A 222 -4.19 -9.81 -3.00
CA GLY A 222 -3.35 -10.93 -2.61
C GLY A 222 -1.95 -10.89 -3.24
N GLN A 223 -1.87 -10.55 -4.54
CA GLN A 223 -0.59 -10.37 -5.24
C GLN A 223 0.27 -9.26 -4.64
N ALA A 224 -0.34 -8.10 -4.37
CA ALA A 224 0.39 -6.95 -3.82
C ALA A 224 0.89 -7.24 -2.40
N TYR A 225 0.09 -7.91 -1.57
CA TYR A 225 0.50 -8.38 -0.25
C TYR A 225 1.59 -9.43 -0.32
N GLU A 226 1.52 -10.42 -1.23
CA GLU A 226 2.59 -11.41 -1.42
C GLU A 226 3.92 -10.70 -1.74
N ALA A 227 3.93 -9.78 -2.70
CA ALA A 227 5.12 -9.02 -3.06
C ALA A 227 5.66 -8.12 -1.93
N LEU A 228 4.77 -7.54 -1.11
CA LEU A 228 5.15 -6.77 0.07
C LEU A 228 5.79 -7.68 1.14
N LEU A 229 5.15 -8.79 1.48
CA LEU A 229 5.59 -9.73 2.51
C LEU A 229 6.96 -10.34 2.16
N LEU A 230 7.20 -10.73 0.90
CA LEU A 230 8.50 -11.25 0.47
C LEU A 230 9.63 -10.23 0.70
N ARG A 231 9.39 -8.95 0.40
CA ARG A 231 10.37 -7.87 0.62
C ARG A 231 10.60 -7.58 2.10
N MET A 232 9.52 -7.55 2.90
CA MET A 232 9.62 -7.31 4.35
C MET A 232 10.35 -8.46 5.07
N ARG A 233 10.08 -9.71 4.68
CA ARG A 233 10.79 -10.89 5.21
C ARG A 233 12.27 -10.89 4.85
N ALA A 234 12.64 -10.34 3.70
CA ALA A 234 14.03 -10.21 3.27
C ALA A 234 14.77 -9.04 3.94
N SER A 235 14.05 -8.12 4.60
CA SER A 235 14.62 -6.94 5.25
C SER A 235 15.62 -7.32 6.33
N SER A 236 16.66 -6.50 6.53
CA SER A 236 17.58 -6.61 7.67
C SER A 236 16.99 -6.09 8.98
N LEU A 237 15.89 -5.33 8.92
CA LEU A 237 15.25 -4.75 10.09
C LEU A 237 14.30 -5.76 10.77
N ALA A 238 14.52 -6.03 12.05
CA ALA A 238 13.73 -6.95 12.84
C ALA A 238 12.25 -6.53 12.91
N GLU A 239 11.97 -5.22 12.96
CA GLU A 239 10.60 -4.69 12.94
C GLU A 239 9.86 -5.10 11.65
N CYS A 240 10.52 -5.00 10.49
CA CYS A 240 9.94 -5.40 9.21
C CYS A 240 9.61 -6.89 9.18
N GLN A 241 10.52 -7.74 9.65
CA GLN A 241 10.32 -9.20 9.69
C GLN A 241 9.19 -9.59 10.64
N LYS A 242 9.14 -8.94 11.82
CA LYS A 242 8.07 -9.13 12.81
C LYS A 242 6.71 -8.77 12.24
N TYR A 243 6.57 -7.58 11.64
CA TYR A 243 5.30 -7.17 11.06
C TYR A 243 4.90 -8.02 9.85
N ALA A 244 5.86 -8.50 9.05
CA ALA A 244 5.55 -9.45 7.98
C ALA A 244 4.87 -10.72 8.50
N ALA A 245 5.34 -11.27 9.63
CA ALA A 245 4.74 -12.46 10.24
C ALA A 245 3.33 -12.17 10.81
N LEU A 246 3.14 -11.03 11.46
CA LEU A 246 1.84 -10.59 11.97
C LEU A 246 0.84 -10.39 10.82
N MET A 247 1.24 -9.66 9.78
CA MET A 247 0.42 -9.41 8.59
C MET A 247 0.05 -10.71 7.89
N LEU A 248 0.99 -11.62 7.67
CA LEU A 248 0.72 -12.91 7.03
C LEU A 248 -0.32 -13.72 7.82
N THR A 249 -0.25 -13.69 9.16
CA THR A 249 -1.21 -14.36 10.04
C THR A 249 -2.62 -13.81 9.87
N GLU A 250 -2.78 -12.48 9.90
CA GLU A 250 -4.09 -11.84 9.77
C GLU A 250 -4.66 -11.94 8.34
N LEU A 251 -3.82 -11.76 7.32
CA LEU A 251 -4.25 -11.87 5.93
C LEU A 251 -4.71 -13.29 5.59
N ARG A 252 -4.11 -14.33 6.17
CA ARG A 252 -4.55 -15.72 6.00
C ARG A 252 -5.92 -16.01 6.61
N LYS A 253 -6.44 -15.18 7.50
CA LYS A 253 -7.82 -15.31 7.99
C LYS A 253 -8.85 -14.85 6.95
N VAL A 254 -8.44 -14.03 5.97
CA VAL A 254 -9.34 -13.41 4.97
C VAL A 254 -9.10 -13.94 3.56
N ILE A 255 -7.83 -14.08 3.16
CA ILE A 255 -7.39 -14.45 1.82
C ILE A 255 -6.34 -15.59 1.82
N PRO A 256 -6.55 -16.70 2.57
CA PRO A 256 -5.54 -17.76 2.76
C PRO A 256 -4.99 -18.34 1.46
N ALA A 257 -5.88 -18.64 0.50
CA ALA A 257 -5.53 -19.23 -0.79
C ALA A 257 -4.48 -18.42 -1.57
N PHE A 258 -4.49 -17.10 -1.41
CA PHE A 258 -3.64 -16.17 -2.14
C PHE A 258 -2.24 -16.01 -1.55
N LEU A 259 -2.01 -16.52 -0.33
CA LEU A 259 -0.77 -16.33 0.44
C LEU A 259 -0.09 -17.65 0.80
N THR A 260 -0.43 -18.72 0.10
CA THR A 260 0.08 -20.07 0.35
C THR A 260 1.57 -20.20 0.05
N ARG A 261 2.10 -19.39 -0.88
CA ARG A 261 3.48 -19.53 -1.38
C ARG A 261 4.50 -18.68 -0.60
N VAL A 262 4.05 -17.69 0.17
CA VAL A 262 4.89 -16.66 0.83
C VAL A 262 6.00 -17.27 1.69
N ASP A 263 5.70 -18.32 2.45
CA ASP A 263 6.60 -18.98 3.39
C ASP A 263 6.95 -20.43 2.99
N GLN A 264 6.56 -20.86 1.79
CA GLN A 264 6.99 -22.15 1.26
C GLN A 264 8.49 -22.10 0.91
N PRO A 265 9.32 -23.04 1.42
CA PRO A 265 10.77 -23.02 1.22
C PRO A 265 11.19 -22.88 -0.24
N GLU A 266 10.63 -23.71 -1.12
CA GLU A 266 10.97 -23.73 -2.56
C GLU A 266 10.29 -22.65 -3.41
N ARG A 267 9.50 -21.74 -2.79
CA ARG A 267 8.79 -20.65 -3.48
C ARG A 267 9.14 -19.31 -2.86
N GLY A 268 8.29 -18.79 -1.96
CA GLY A 268 8.51 -17.52 -1.30
C GLY A 268 9.77 -17.50 -0.43
N GLY A 269 10.18 -18.66 0.11
CA GLY A 269 11.46 -18.84 0.78
C GLY A 269 12.64 -18.51 -0.13
N ARG A 270 12.73 -19.15 -1.32
CA ARG A 270 13.76 -18.84 -2.34
C ARG A 270 13.76 -17.38 -2.77
N TRP A 271 12.59 -16.78 -2.98
CA TRP A 271 12.49 -15.36 -3.33
C TRP A 271 13.00 -14.45 -2.20
N THR A 272 12.61 -14.74 -0.96
CA THR A 272 13.06 -14.00 0.22
C THR A 272 14.59 -14.09 0.35
N GLN A 273 15.15 -15.29 0.21
CA GLN A 273 16.59 -15.54 0.24
C GLN A 273 17.30 -14.77 -0.88
N TYR A 274 16.84 -14.90 -2.13
CA TYR A 274 17.41 -14.20 -3.27
C TYR A 274 17.45 -12.67 -3.06
N LEU A 275 16.37 -12.07 -2.57
CA LEU A 275 16.30 -10.63 -2.29
C LEU A 275 17.29 -10.21 -1.20
N ALA A 276 17.43 -11.02 -0.14
CA ALA A 276 18.37 -10.76 0.95
C ALA A 276 19.82 -10.90 0.48
N GLU A 277 20.17 -12.00 -0.20
CA GLU A 277 21.51 -12.27 -0.71
C GLU A 277 21.95 -11.23 -1.75
N THR A 278 21.04 -10.82 -2.65
CA THR A 278 21.34 -9.79 -3.65
C THR A 278 21.70 -8.47 -2.98
N ARG A 279 20.96 -8.06 -1.94
CA ARG A 279 21.28 -6.86 -1.16
C ARG A 279 22.66 -6.98 -0.51
N THR A 280 22.93 -8.06 0.23
CA THR A 280 24.20 -8.24 0.93
C THR A 280 25.39 -8.34 -0.04
N ALA A 281 25.22 -9.02 -1.18
CA ALA A 281 26.26 -9.06 -2.21
C ALA A 281 26.53 -7.67 -2.80
N THR A 282 25.47 -6.88 -3.03
CA THR A 282 25.60 -5.50 -3.52
C THR A 282 26.29 -4.60 -2.49
N GLU A 283 25.98 -4.75 -1.20
CA GLU A 283 26.65 -4.04 -0.10
C GLU A 283 28.15 -4.35 -0.08
N GLY A 284 28.54 -5.62 -0.17
CA GLY A 284 29.95 -6.00 -0.22
C GLY A 284 30.70 -5.47 -1.45
N ILE A 285 30.05 -5.45 -2.62
CA ILE A 285 30.61 -4.83 -3.83
C ILE A 285 30.76 -3.32 -3.61
N ALA A 286 29.74 -2.67 -3.04
CA ALA A 286 29.74 -1.23 -2.79
C ALA A 286 30.86 -0.82 -1.82
N GLU A 287 31.08 -1.58 -0.75
CA GLU A 287 32.19 -1.33 0.19
C GLU A 287 33.54 -1.32 -0.53
N HIS A 288 33.75 -2.24 -1.48
CA HIS A 288 35.00 -2.29 -2.25
C HIS A 288 35.11 -1.16 -3.28
N VAL A 289 34.08 -0.97 -4.11
CA VAL A 289 34.08 -0.01 -5.22
C VAL A 289 34.12 1.43 -4.71
N LEU A 290 33.50 1.70 -3.56
CA LEU A 290 33.41 3.04 -2.99
C LEU A 290 34.49 3.35 -1.94
N ALA A 291 35.38 2.40 -1.61
CA ALA A 291 36.37 2.56 -0.53
C ALA A 291 37.27 3.80 -0.66
N ALA A 292 37.62 4.19 -1.90
CA ALA A 292 38.48 5.33 -2.20
C ALA A 292 37.71 6.56 -2.69
N VAL A 293 36.38 6.52 -2.70
CA VAL A 293 35.56 7.63 -3.19
C VAL A 293 35.31 8.60 -2.04
N GLU A 294 35.90 9.79 -2.13
CA GLU A 294 35.65 10.86 -1.17
C GLU A 294 34.34 11.59 -1.50
N ARG A 295 33.57 11.93 -0.46
CA ARG A 295 32.32 12.66 -0.61
C ARG A 295 32.61 14.13 -0.95
N GLU A 296 32.21 14.54 -2.14
CA GLU A 296 32.26 15.96 -2.53
C GLU A 296 31.10 16.77 -1.93
N PRO A 297 31.33 18.05 -1.58
CA PRO A 297 30.26 18.95 -1.20
C PRO A 297 29.34 19.22 -2.40
N ARG A 298 28.03 19.13 -2.17
CA ARG A 298 26.97 19.44 -3.15
C ARG A 298 25.88 20.28 -2.48
N PRO A 299 25.14 21.11 -3.25
CA PRO A 299 23.90 21.72 -2.77
C PRO A 299 22.89 20.66 -2.31
N GLU A 300 21.91 21.06 -1.49
CA GLU A 300 20.85 20.17 -1.00
C GLU A 300 20.04 19.53 -2.14
N VAL A 301 19.84 20.27 -3.23
CA VAL A 301 19.17 19.81 -4.45
C VAL A 301 20.06 20.11 -5.65
N SER A 302 20.31 19.11 -6.50
CA SER A 302 21.07 19.23 -7.74
C SER A 302 20.32 18.52 -8.86
N LEU A 303 20.06 19.22 -9.97
CA LEU A 303 19.52 18.59 -11.19
C LEU A 303 20.63 17.75 -11.82
N THR A 304 20.46 16.43 -11.82
CA THR A 304 21.44 15.49 -12.35
C THR A 304 21.25 15.20 -13.83
N ASP A 305 20.00 15.17 -14.29
CA ASP A 305 19.62 14.87 -15.67
C ASP A 305 18.18 15.33 -15.92
N PHE A 306 17.84 15.57 -17.19
CA PHE A 306 16.47 15.78 -17.65
C PHE A 306 16.36 15.36 -19.12
N ASP A 307 15.15 14.97 -19.55
CA ASP A 307 14.92 14.59 -20.94
C ASP A 307 14.82 15.85 -21.83
N PRO A 308 15.79 16.12 -22.71
CA PRO A 308 15.75 17.30 -23.57
C PRO A 308 14.60 17.25 -24.60
N ASP A 309 14.11 16.05 -24.92
CA ASP A 309 12.97 15.84 -25.80
C ASP A 309 11.65 15.66 -25.02
N GLY A 310 11.62 15.93 -23.71
CA GLY A 310 10.46 15.64 -22.85
C GLY A 310 9.15 16.27 -23.33
N GLU A 311 9.18 17.55 -23.72
CA GLU A 311 8.02 18.25 -24.31
C GLU A 311 7.54 17.55 -25.60
N ILE A 312 8.48 17.17 -26.47
CA ILE A 312 8.19 16.50 -27.74
C ILE A 312 7.54 15.13 -27.50
N LYS A 313 8.04 14.35 -26.52
CA LYS A 313 7.47 13.04 -26.17
C LYS A 313 6.06 13.15 -25.63
N VAL A 314 5.78 14.17 -24.80
CA VAL A 314 4.42 14.42 -24.28
C VAL A 314 3.47 14.76 -25.42
N VAL A 315 3.86 15.65 -26.33
CA VAL A 315 3.06 16.02 -27.51
C VAL A 315 2.83 14.81 -28.41
N ALA A 316 3.86 14.04 -28.72
CA ALA A 316 3.75 12.84 -29.55
C ALA A 316 2.77 11.82 -28.94
N ALA A 317 2.87 11.57 -27.63
CA ALA A 317 1.97 10.67 -26.91
C ALA A 317 0.52 11.19 -26.90
N ALA A 318 0.31 12.51 -26.74
CA ALA A 318 -1.02 13.11 -26.81
C ALA A 318 -1.65 12.95 -28.20
N LEU A 319 -0.87 13.18 -29.26
CA LEU A 319 -1.31 12.97 -30.65
C LEU A 319 -1.57 11.49 -30.94
N TYR A 320 -0.81 10.56 -30.36
CA TYR A 320 -0.95 9.12 -30.58
C TYR A 320 -2.33 8.61 -30.16
N VAL A 321 -2.92 9.17 -29.11
CA VAL A 321 -4.26 8.77 -28.64
C VAL A 321 -5.37 9.08 -29.65
N VAL A 322 -5.14 10.06 -30.55
CA VAL A 322 -6.13 10.55 -31.52
C VAL A 322 -5.71 10.33 -32.97
N SER A 323 -4.70 9.49 -33.20
CA SER A 323 -4.08 9.26 -34.50
C SER A 323 -3.89 7.77 -34.77
N ASP A 324 -3.91 7.38 -36.04
CA ASP A 324 -3.54 6.02 -36.49
C ASP A 324 -2.04 5.94 -36.90
N LEU A 325 -1.29 7.02 -36.71
CA LEU A 325 0.14 7.07 -37.04
C LEU A 325 0.99 6.40 -35.95
N PRO A 326 2.10 5.74 -36.32
CA PRO A 326 3.01 5.16 -35.34
C PRO A 326 3.73 6.24 -34.53
N ASP A 327 4.16 5.87 -33.32
CA ASP A 327 4.77 6.78 -32.32
C ASP A 327 6.02 7.49 -32.86
N ASP A 328 6.88 6.79 -33.61
CA ASP A 328 8.10 7.36 -34.20
C ASP A 328 7.78 8.49 -35.20
N GLN A 329 6.74 8.33 -36.00
CA GLN A 329 6.29 9.37 -36.92
C GLN A 329 5.71 10.58 -36.18
N LEU A 330 4.93 10.35 -35.12
CA LEU A 330 4.35 11.44 -34.31
C LEU A 330 5.41 12.19 -33.52
N PHE A 331 6.45 11.50 -33.08
CA PHE A 331 7.62 12.13 -32.47
C PHE A 331 8.33 13.07 -33.45
N ASP A 332 8.53 12.65 -34.70
CA ASP A 332 9.08 13.50 -35.75
C ASP A 332 8.17 14.69 -36.10
N VAL A 333 6.85 14.50 -36.07
CA VAL A 333 5.88 15.59 -36.24
C VAL A 333 6.01 16.59 -35.09
N ALA A 334 5.95 16.14 -33.84
CA ALA A 334 6.08 16.98 -32.64
C ALA A 334 7.40 17.75 -32.60
N ARG A 335 8.49 17.13 -33.08
CA ARG A 335 9.80 17.77 -33.18
C ARG A 335 9.83 18.92 -34.20
N ARG A 336 9.05 18.83 -35.28
CA ARG A 336 8.96 19.86 -36.33
C ARG A 336 7.99 20.99 -35.98
N MET A 337 7.14 20.80 -34.97
CA MET A 337 6.21 21.82 -34.50
C MET A 337 6.93 23.02 -33.88
N THR A 338 6.29 24.18 -33.93
CA THR A 338 6.75 25.33 -33.14
C THR A 338 6.43 25.13 -31.65
N ALA A 339 7.01 25.94 -30.76
CA ALA A 339 6.68 25.89 -29.34
C ALA A 339 5.20 26.23 -29.10
N ASP A 340 4.63 27.19 -29.85
CA ASP A 340 3.22 27.57 -29.74
C ASP A 340 2.28 26.46 -30.22
N ASP A 341 2.64 25.76 -31.30
CA ASP A 341 1.88 24.59 -31.77
C ASP A 341 1.94 23.45 -30.74
N ARG A 342 3.12 23.19 -30.16
CA ARG A 342 3.27 22.15 -29.12
C ARG A 342 2.49 22.49 -27.87
N ALA A 343 2.46 23.75 -27.45
CA ALA A 343 1.68 24.21 -26.30
C ALA A 343 0.16 24.19 -26.54
N SER A 344 -0.27 24.14 -27.80
CA SER A 344 -1.69 24.06 -28.19
C SER A 344 -2.24 22.63 -28.20
N VAL A 345 -1.36 21.62 -28.24
CA VAL A 345 -1.70 20.19 -28.04
C VAL A 345 -1.81 19.91 -26.55
#